data_AF-A0A7X7YK33-F1
#
_entry.id   AF-A0A7X7YK33-F1
#
_cell.length_a   1.000
_cell.length_b   1.000
_cell.length_c   1.000
_cell.angle_alpha   90.00
_cell.angle_beta   90.00
_cell.angle_gamma   90.00
#
_symmetry.space_group_name_H-M   'P 1'
#
loop_
_entity.id
_entity.type
_entity.pdbx_description
1 polymer ?
#
loop_
_entity_poly.entity_id
_entity_poly.type
_entity_poly.pdbx_seq_one_letter_code
_entity_poly.pdbx_strand_id
1 'polypeptide(L)'
;MNKKRVFGFAVLLTVVSLAGAGTFSYQPWTSDADSGVSAGKIYTHAVKFNVTDGSPVYAGNGVVFEGDSDEQGTNWKFINIPNAWGPGDWTKNIAGSGASLIGPGTQTSFVYGDPVTVHPQIQLTQLTPGTKYIATFYAIGWETGERVVDVSADDDPNNPGHIIRINQDLYGGGNGIQLKYAYTAPKSGQIIFTFDEVATNASWHHYAFSNEVDAPAYVYIQPQPVPGAFMDLTVNLDFAAIALPGVTLANPTYNLYWGTSPSQLTKVAGLTTGSYELQGLSETTTYHWKVEVFDGATRVYSSDPGNLNKTWTFTTKAYTPATKVLEYP
;
A
#
# COMPACT_ATOMS: atom_id res chain seq x y z
N MET A 1 -47.42 47.27 12.24
CA MET A 1 -47.15 45.89 11.73
C MET A 1 -45.63 45.70 11.64
N ASN A 2 -45.01 45.16 12.68
CA ASN A 2 -43.57 44.90 12.72
C ASN A 2 -43.25 43.56 12.06
N LYS A 3 -42.59 43.58 10.89
CA LYS A 3 -42.03 42.38 10.26
C LYS A 3 -40.68 42.04 10.92
N LYS A 4 -40.69 41.14 11.90
CA LYS A 4 -39.48 40.38 12.26
C LYS A 4 -39.33 39.25 11.24
N ARG A 5 -38.23 39.25 10.48
CA ARG A 5 -37.78 38.06 9.75
C ARG A 5 -36.46 37.58 10.34
N VAL A 6 -36.50 36.29 10.62
CA VAL A 6 -35.57 35.45 11.37
C VAL A 6 -34.31 35.23 10.55
N PHE A 7 -33.14 35.42 11.16
CA PHE A 7 -31.87 34.91 10.62
C PHE A 7 -31.81 33.40 10.89
N GLY A 8 -31.84 32.59 9.83
CA GLY A 8 -31.60 31.16 9.94
C GLY A 8 -30.11 30.91 10.19
N PHE A 9 -29.77 30.44 11.38
CA PHE A 9 -28.46 29.86 11.65
C PHE A 9 -28.38 28.50 10.95
N ALA A 10 -27.54 28.40 9.93
CA ALA A 10 -27.11 27.10 9.43
C ALA A 10 -26.17 26.48 10.47
N VAL A 11 -26.66 25.47 11.19
CA VAL A 11 -25.81 24.60 12.00
C VAL A 11 -25.07 23.71 11.02
N LEU A 12 -23.81 24.04 10.73
CA LEU A 12 -22.90 23.15 10.04
C LEU A 12 -22.59 22.00 11.01
N LEU A 13 -23.31 20.89 10.87
CA LEU A 13 -23.03 19.68 11.63
C LEU A 13 -21.77 19.04 11.03
N THR A 14 -20.61 19.45 11.52
CA THR A 14 -19.35 18.75 11.23
C THR A 14 -19.42 17.39 11.90
N VAL A 15 -19.74 16.34 11.14
CA VAL A 15 -19.58 14.96 11.60
C VAL A 15 -18.08 14.73 11.71
N VAL A 16 -17.54 14.95 12.90
CA VAL A 16 -16.19 14.49 13.24
C VAL A 16 -16.35 13.01 13.52
N SER A 17 -16.06 12.15 12.54
CA SER A 17 -15.79 10.75 12.85
C SER A 17 -14.53 10.75 13.71
N LEU A 18 -14.69 10.48 15.01
CA LEU A 18 -13.57 10.05 15.84
C LEU A 18 -13.08 8.73 15.22
N ALA A 19 -11.83 8.70 14.74
CA ALA A 19 -11.20 7.43 14.39
C ALA A 19 -11.16 6.61 15.69
N GLY A 20 -11.82 5.45 15.70
CA GLY A 20 -11.58 4.45 16.73
C GLY A 20 -10.21 3.82 16.52
N ALA A 21 -9.62 3.29 17.58
CA ALA A 21 -8.36 2.54 17.50
C ALA A 21 -8.40 1.48 16.39
N GLY A 22 -7.26 1.29 15.73
CA GLY A 22 -7.05 0.19 14.80
C GLY A 22 -7.14 -1.19 15.45
N THR A 23 -6.89 -2.22 14.65
CA THR A 23 -6.99 -3.63 15.10
C THR A 23 -5.75 -4.41 14.71
N PHE A 24 -5.15 -5.07 15.70
CA PHE A 24 -4.07 -6.03 15.48
C PHE A 24 -4.59 -7.39 15.03
N SER A 25 -3.84 -8.03 14.13
CA SER A 25 -4.00 -9.44 13.78
C SER A 25 -2.63 -10.04 13.48
N TYR A 26 -2.49 -11.35 13.56
CA TYR A 26 -1.25 -12.03 13.18
C TYR A 26 -1.55 -13.39 12.56
N GLN A 27 -0.63 -13.87 11.73
CA GLN A 27 -0.76 -15.14 11.04
C GLN A 27 0.62 -15.74 10.73
N PRO A 28 0.73 -17.06 10.52
CA PRO A 28 1.97 -17.64 10.01
C PRO A 28 2.28 -17.08 8.62
N TRP A 29 3.56 -17.06 8.29
CA TRP A 29 4.06 -16.74 6.96
C TRP A 29 4.94 -17.87 6.48
N THR A 30 4.47 -18.58 5.45
CA THR A 30 5.11 -19.80 4.97
C THR A 30 5.66 -19.66 3.56
N SER A 31 5.15 -18.71 2.78
CA SER A 31 5.56 -18.51 1.39
C SER A 31 5.18 -17.14 0.80
N ASP A 32 5.46 -16.94 -0.48
CA ASP A 32 4.95 -15.78 -1.23
C ASP A 32 3.41 -15.75 -1.27
N ALA A 33 2.73 -16.90 -1.22
CA ALA A 33 1.28 -17.00 -1.37
C ALA A 33 0.49 -16.45 -0.17
N ASP A 34 1.03 -16.58 1.03
CA ASP A 34 0.42 -16.10 2.29
C ASP A 34 1.14 -14.86 2.85
N SER A 35 2.17 -14.35 2.16
CA SER A 35 2.87 -13.11 2.50
C SER A 35 1.98 -11.87 2.51
N GLY A 36 0.85 -11.89 1.80
CA GLY A 36 0.05 -10.68 1.57
C GLY A 36 0.77 -9.60 0.74
N VAL A 37 1.97 -9.84 0.23
CA VAL A 37 2.69 -8.93 -0.67
C VAL A 37 2.08 -9.05 -2.07
N SER A 38 1.78 -7.93 -2.73
CA SER A 38 1.17 -7.94 -4.06
C SER A 38 1.44 -6.65 -4.83
N ALA A 39 1.79 -6.75 -6.11
CA ALA A 39 1.92 -5.61 -7.00
C ALA A 39 0.60 -4.83 -7.23
N GLY A 40 -0.55 -5.40 -6.85
CA GLY A 40 -1.85 -4.73 -6.87
C GLY A 40 -2.10 -3.81 -5.67
N LYS A 41 -1.23 -3.84 -4.65
CA LYS A 41 -1.30 -2.99 -3.46
C LYS A 41 -0.54 -1.69 -3.65
N ILE A 42 -0.83 -0.76 -2.73
CA ILE A 42 -0.32 0.60 -2.79
C ILE A 42 0.46 0.83 -1.51
N TYR A 43 1.75 0.56 -1.60
CA TYR A 43 2.66 0.76 -0.49
C TYR A 43 3.00 2.24 -0.36
N THR A 44 2.79 2.76 0.85
CA THR A 44 3.34 4.04 1.30
C THR A 44 4.73 3.86 1.91
N HIS A 45 5.00 2.66 2.43
CA HIS A 45 6.25 2.24 3.02
C HIS A 45 6.46 0.76 2.70
N ALA A 46 7.69 0.35 2.39
CA ALA A 46 8.09 -1.03 2.16
C ALA A 46 9.60 -1.14 2.35
N VAL A 47 10.03 -1.62 3.50
CA VAL A 47 11.43 -1.51 3.97
C VAL A 47 11.95 -2.85 4.49
N LYS A 48 13.18 -3.18 4.14
CA LYS A 48 13.98 -4.29 4.66
C LYS A 48 15.16 -3.71 5.44
N PHE A 49 15.34 -4.16 6.68
CA PHE A 49 16.37 -3.62 7.58
C PHE A 49 17.69 -4.38 7.55
N ASN A 50 18.74 -3.68 8.00
CA ASN A 50 20.12 -4.13 8.13
C ASN A 50 20.62 -4.81 6.84
N VAL A 51 20.45 -4.10 5.73
CA VAL A 51 20.98 -4.42 4.39
C VAL A 51 21.51 -3.13 3.75
N THR A 52 22.07 -3.19 2.55
CA THR A 52 22.58 -1.99 1.88
C THR A 52 21.48 -0.94 1.70
N ASP A 53 21.75 0.28 2.17
CA ASP A 53 20.85 1.43 2.03
C ASP A 53 20.46 1.70 0.57
N GLY A 54 19.18 1.99 0.35
CA GLY A 54 18.57 2.21 -0.96
C GLY A 54 18.55 1.00 -1.91
N SER A 55 19.05 -0.17 -1.48
CA SER A 55 19.16 -1.33 -2.38
C SER A 55 17.79 -1.99 -2.62
N PRO A 56 17.50 -2.47 -3.84
CA PRO A 56 16.24 -3.15 -4.11
C PRO A 56 16.25 -4.57 -3.55
N VAL A 57 15.30 -4.88 -2.66
CA VAL A 57 15.08 -6.22 -2.11
C VAL A 57 13.79 -6.80 -2.67
N TYR A 58 13.89 -7.83 -3.51
CA TYR A 58 12.72 -8.46 -4.11
C TYR A 58 11.92 -9.24 -3.06
N ALA A 59 10.67 -8.81 -2.82
CA ALA A 59 9.80 -9.31 -1.76
C ALA A 59 8.81 -10.39 -2.25
N GLY A 60 8.99 -10.86 -3.49
CA GLY A 60 8.02 -11.73 -4.16
C GLY A 60 6.86 -10.97 -4.79
N ASN A 61 6.04 -11.68 -5.58
CA ASN A 61 4.80 -11.18 -6.20
C ASN A 61 4.95 -9.85 -6.96
N GLY A 62 6.11 -9.61 -7.58
CA GLY A 62 6.38 -8.39 -8.36
C GLY A 62 6.66 -7.13 -7.52
N VAL A 63 6.88 -7.26 -6.20
CA VAL A 63 7.11 -6.12 -5.30
C VAL A 63 8.57 -6.07 -4.86
N VAL A 64 9.10 -4.86 -4.74
CA VAL A 64 10.45 -4.57 -4.25
C VAL A 64 10.33 -3.71 -2.99
N PHE A 65 11.07 -4.07 -1.95
CA PHE A 65 11.24 -3.29 -0.74
C PHE A 65 12.58 -2.55 -0.83
N GLU A 66 12.63 -1.38 -0.22
CA GLU A 66 13.87 -0.62 -0.05
C GLU A 66 14.70 -1.26 1.06
N GLY A 67 15.97 -1.56 0.78
CA GLY A 67 16.94 -1.94 1.77
C GLY A 67 17.43 -0.74 2.56
N ASP A 68 17.61 -0.92 3.86
CA ASP A 68 17.90 0.16 4.80
C ASP A 68 19.00 -0.26 5.80
N SER A 69 19.91 0.67 6.10
CA SER A 69 20.97 0.49 7.12
C SER A 69 21.16 1.65 8.07
N ASP A 70 20.48 2.78 7.87
CA ASP A 70 20.55 3.94 8.76
C ASP A 70 19.26 4.14 9.58
N GLU A 71 18.32 3.18 9.50
CA GLU A 71 17.15 3.04 10.35
C GLU A 71 16.14 4.20 10.20
N GLN A 72 16.15 4.84 9.03
CA GLN A 72 15.31 5.99 8.73
C GLN A 72 15.08 6.17 7.23
N GLY A 73 13.99 6.85 6.87
CA GLY A 73 13.73 7.25 5.50
C GLY A 73 13.02 8.60 5.43
N THR A 74 12.61 8.97 4.23
CA THR A 74 11.95 10.28 3.99
C THR A 74 10.64 10.44 4.79
N ASN A 75 9.91 9.35 5.00
CA ASN A 75 8.59 9.33 5.61
C ASN A 75 8.46 8.35 6.78
N TRP A 76 9.53 7.74 7.25
CA TRP A 76 9.52 6.87 8.42
C TRP A 76 10.85 6.94 9.17
N LYS A 77 10.88 6.51 10.43
CA LYS A 77 12.12 6.28 11.18
C LYS A 77 11.93 5.33 12.34
N PHE A 78 13.00 4.66 12.72
CA PHE A 78 13.08 4.08 14.05
C PHE A 78 13.37 5.14 15.11
N ILE A 79 12.88 4.88 16.31
CA ILE A 79 13.20 5.62 17.52
C ILE A 79 13.66 4.56 18.53
N ASN A 80 14.78 4.83 19.19
CA ASN A 80 15.29 4.01 20.28
C ASN A 80 15.63 2.55 19.90
N ILE A 81 16.21 2.34 18.71
CA ILE A 81 16.80 1.07 18.28
C ILE A 81 18.33 1.20 18.29
N PRO A 82 19.04 0.54 19.23
CA PRO A 82 20.50 0.66 19.34
C PRO A 82 21.29 -0.46 18.68
N ASN A 83 20.67 -1.59 18.29
CA ASN A 83 21.41 -2.77 17.86
C ASN A 83 20.98 -3.28 16.48
N ALA A 84 21.95 -3.85 15.77
CA ALA A 84 21.75 -4.57 14.53
C ALA A 84 22.42 -5.94 14.60
N TRP A 85 21.80 -6.94 13.96
CA TRP A 85 22.37 -8.27 13.80
C TRP A 85 22.39 -8.67 12.33
N GLY A 86 23.51 -9.24 11.91
CA GLY A 86 23.69 -9.82 10.59
C GLY A 86 24.60 -8.98 9.67
N PRO A 87 24.90 -9.51 8.47
CA PRO A 87 24.38 -10.77 7.93
C PRO A 87 24.91 -12.02 8.64
N GLY A 88 24.03 -12.98 8.95
CA GLY A 88 24.40 -14.28 9.53
C GLY A 88 23.55 -15.43 9.00
N ASP A 89 24.09 -16.64 8.98
CA ASP A 89 23.36 -17.82 8.55
C ASP A 89 22.39 -18.28 9.66
N TRP A 90 21.09 -18.17 9.37
CA TRP A 90 20.02 -18.67 10.22
C TRP A 90 18.97 -19.35 9.34
N THR A 91 18.35 -20.41 9.88
CA THR A 91 17.36 -21.18 9.11
C THR A 91 16.12 -20.35 8.84
N LYS A 92 15.67 -20.33 7.58
CA LYS A 92 14.44 -19.67 7.13
C LYS A 92 13.52 -20.70 6.50
N ASN A 93 12.37 -20.94 7.12
CA ASN A 93 11.38 -21.91 6.66
C ASN A 93 10.28 -21.26 5.79
N ILE A 94 10.58 -20.09 5.21
CA ILE A 94 9.71 -19.37 4.29
C ILE A 94 10.12 -19.73 2.87
N ALA A 95 9.20 -20.24 2.07
CA ALA A 95 9.44 -20.57 0.68
C ALA A 95 9.24 -19.34 -0.24
N GLY A 96 9.89 -19.35 -1.40
CA GLY A 96 9.73 -18.29 -2.41
C GLY A 96 10.62 -17.07 -2.18
N SER A 97 10.39 -16.04 -2.97
CA SER A 97 11.26 -14.86 -3.00
C SER A 97 11.09 -13.93 -1.81
N GLY A 98 9.92 -13.94 -1.17
CA GLY A 98 9.58 -13.15 0.00
C GLY A 98 10.47 -13.45 1.20
N ALA A 99 11.10 -14.62 1.27
CA ALA A 99 12.12 -14.94 2.28
C ALA A 99 13.29 -13.93 2.31
N SER A 100 13.50 -13.18 1.23
CA SER A 100 14.48 -12.09 1.16
C SER A 100 14.18 -10.94 2.13
N LEU A 101 12.93 -10.79 2.60
CA LEU A 101 12.56 -9.83 3.65
C LEU A 101 13.14 -10.19 5.02
N ILE A 102 13.55 -11.44 5.23
CA ILE A 102 14.27 -11.86 6.44
C ILE A 102 15.79 -11.67 6.25
N GLY A 103 16.27 -11.85 5.02
CA GLY A 103 17.63 -11.53 4.60
C GLY A 103 17.93 -12.18 3.25
N PRO A 104 18.91 -11.65 2.48
CA PRO A 104 19.22 -12.15 1.14
C PRO A 104 19.85 -13.55 1.16
N GLY A 105 19.52 -14.39 0.18
CA GLY A 105 20.14 -15.72 0.04
C GLY A 105 19.87 -16.62 1.26
N THR A 106 20.92 -17.15 1.90
CA THR A 106 20.84 -17.90 3.17
C THR A 106 20.94 -17.03 4.41
N GLN A 107 21.27 -15.75 4.23
CA GLN A 107 21.54 -14.84 5.32
C GLN A 107 20.24 -14.32 5.92
N THR A 108 20.35 -13.94 7.16
CA THR A 108 19.32 -13.27 7.94
C THR A 108 19.94 -11.97 8.48
N SER A 109 19.15 -10.90 8.55
CA SER A 109 19.56 -9.64 9.16
C SER A 109 18.37 -8.87 9.70
N PHE A 110 18.55 -8.17 10.81
CA PHE A 110 17.50 -7.39 11.48
C PHE A 110 18.12 -6.34 12.40
N VAL A 111 17.26 -5.42 12.85
CA VAL A 111 17.57 -4.49 13.94
C VAL A 111 16.71 -4.82 15.16
N TYR A 112 17.19 -4.48 16.35
CA TYR A 112 16.52 -4.78 17.61
C TYR A 112 16.96 -3.81 18.72
N GLY A 113 16.14 -3.69 19.77
CA GLY A 113 16.50 -2.90 20.95
C GLY A 113 16.00 -3.54 22.23
N ASP A 114 16.78 -3.40 23.30
CA ASP A 114 16.43 -3.85 24.65
C ASP A 114 15.53 -2.80 25.32
N PRO A 115 14.23 -3.07 25.49
CA PRO A 115 13.20 -2.12 25.89
C PRO A 115 13.10 -1.92 27.40
N VAL A 116 13.99 -2.48 28.23
CA VAL A 116 13.97 -2.16 29.68
C VAL A 116 14.24 -0.66 29.92
N THR A 117 14.80 0.05 28.93
CA THR A 117 15.03 1.51 29.02
C THR A 117 14.62 2.34 27.80
N VAL A 118 14.47 1.75 26.61
CA VAL A 118 14.38 2.52 25.36
C VAL A 118 13.06 2.40 24.60
N HIS A 119 12.24 1.36 24.79
CA HIS A 119 10.95 1.19 24.10
C HIS A 119 11.05 1.39 22.57
N PRO A 120 11.60 0.44 21.79
CA PRO A 120 11.74 0.54 20.34
C PRO A 120 10.46 0.99 19.64
N GLN A 121 10.54 1.99 18.78
CA GLN A 121 9.39 2.51 18.05
C GLN A 121 9.66 2.65 16.56
N ILE A 122 8.63 2.43 15.75
CA ILE A 122 8.59 2.80 14.33
C ILE A 122 7.60 3.93 14.17
N GLN A 123 8.08 5.10 13.73
CA GLN A 123 7.22 6.21 13.35
C GLN A 123 7.02 6.22 11.84
N LEU A 124 5.76 6.26 11.39
CA LEU A 124 5.39 6.55 10.01
C LEU A 124 4.81 7.96 9.93
N THR A 125 5.15 8.68 8.85
CA THR A 125 4.73 10.06 8.62
C THR A 125 4.25 10.24 7.18
N GLN A 126 3.80 11.45 6.84
CA GLN A 126 3.23 11.77 5.52
C GLN A 126 2.03 10.88 5.15
N LEU A 127 1.33 10.33 6.13
CA LEU A 127 0.09 9.60 5.92
C LEU A 127 -1.02 10.59 5.57
N THR A 128 -1.92 10.19 4.68
CA THR A 128 -3.12 10.98 4.40
C THR A 128 -4.14 10.81 5.53
N PRO A 129 -4.46 11.86 6.32
CA PRO A 129 -5.41 11.76 7.42
C PRO A 129 -6.76 11.18 6.99
N GLY A 130 -7.35 10.33 7.83
CA GLY A 130 -8.65 9.69 7.56
C GLY A 130 -8.62 8.57 6.51
N THR A 131 -7.48 8.30 5.89
CA THR A 131 -7.30 7.14 4.99
C THR A 131 -7.04 5.89 5.82
N LYS A 132 -7.63 4.75 5.41
CA LYS A 132 -7.35 3.47 6.04
C LYS A 132 -6.06 2.85 5.50
N TYR A 133 -5.30 2.21 6.38
CA TYR A 133 -4.03 1.57 6.07
C TYR A 133 -3.93 0.21 6.75
N ILE A 134 -3.06 -0.65 6.22
CA ILE A 134 -2.58 -1.86 6.89
C ILE A 134 -1.05 -1.76 7.00
N ALA A 135 -0.56 -1.68 8.23
CA ALA A 135 0.86 -1.91 8.52
C ALA A 135 1.08 -3.42 8.69
N THR A 136 2.13 -3.97 8.08
CA THR A 136 2.54 -5.38 8.22
C THR A 136 4.01 -5.44 8.63
N PHE A 137 4.32 -6.09 9.74
CA PHE A 137 5.66 -6.39 10.21
C PHE A 137 5.97 -7.86 9.92
N TYR A 138 7.06 -8.10 9.20
CA TYR A 138 7.49 -9.43 8.79
C TYR A 138 8.62 -9.87 9.71
N ALA A 139 8.52 -11.07 10.27
CA ALA A 139 9.55 -11.64 11.12
C ALA A 139 9.60 -13.17 11.00
N ILE A 140 10.61 -13.77 11.63
CA ILE A 140 10.68 -15.20 11.91
C ILE A 140 10.88 -15.41 13.41
N GLY A 141 10.53 -16.59 13.91
CA GLY A 141 10.98 -17.02 15.24
C GLY A 141 12.50 -17.12 15.28
N TRP A 142 13.11 -16.52 16.30
CA TRP A 142 14.55 -16.64 16.54
C TRP A 142 14.90 -17.98 17.17
N GLU A 143 14.00 -18.53 17.98
CA GLU A 143 14.27 -19.76 18.74
C GLU A 143 12.98 -20.57 18.93
N THR A 144 13.07 -21.66 19.70
CA THR A 144 11.92 -22.52 20.03
C THR A 144 11.29 -22.16 21.38
N GLY A 145 11.42 -20.88 21.78
CA GLY A 145 11.07 -20.38 23.11
C GLY A 145 9.93 -19.37 23.13
N GLU A 146 9.95 -18.51 24.16
CA GLU A 146 9.01 -17.41 24.32
C GLU A 146 9.74 -16.07 24.20
N ARG A 147 9.49 -15.38 23.09
CA ARG A 147 9.94 -14.02 22.80
C ARG A 147 8.73 -13.11 22.76
N VAL A 148 8.18 -12.83 23.95
CA VAL A 148 6.91 -12.12 24.10
C VAL A 148 7.15 -10.61 24.18
N VAL A 149 6.39 -9.87 23.38
CA VAL A 149 6.37 -8.40 23.38
C VAL A 149 4.93 -7.88 23.40
N ASP A 150 4.75 -6.70 23.95
CA ASP A 150 3.57 -5.87 23.84
C ASP A 150 3.78 -4.87 22.69
N VAL A 151 2.90 -4.93 21.70
CA VAL A 151 2.91 -3.99 20.58
C VAL A 151 1.72 -3.06 20.69
N SER A 152 1.96 -1.75 20.64
CA SER A 152 0.93 -0.71 20.70
C SER A 152 1.03 0.26 19.53
N ALA A 153 -0.05 1.00 19.30
CA ALA A 153 -0.12 2.08 18.31
C ALA A 153 -0.76 3.33 18.93
N ASP A 154 -0.32 4.51 18.53
CA ASP A 154 -0.74 5.81 19.09
C ASP A 154 -1.93 6.47 18.36
N ASP A 155 -2.69 5.71 17.56
CA ASP A 155 -3.75 6.24 16.71
C ASP A 155 -5.06 6.58 17.43
N ASP A 156 -5.18 6.25 18.72
CA ASP A 156 -6.29 6.65 19.59
C ASP A 156 -5.81 7.60 20.72
N PRO A 157 -6.11 8.90 20.64
CA PRO A 157 -5.71 9.88 21.66
C PRO A 157 -6.45 9.74 22.99
N ASN A 158 -7.55 8.99 23.06
CA ASN A 158 -8.31 8.74 24.29
C ASN A 158 -8.00 7.38 24.92
N ASN A 159 -7.39 6.47 24.15
CA ASN A 159 -6.95 5.16 24.60
C ASN A 159 -5.68 4.75 23.83
N PRO A 160 -4.51 5.32 24.17
CA PRO A 160 -3.25 5.17 23.41
C PRO A 160 -2.64 3.76 23.43
N GLY A 161 -3.45 2.71 23.65
CA GLY A 161 -2.98 1.40 24.06
C GLY A 161 -3.90 0.26 23.66
N HIS A 162 -4.31 0.18 22.38
CA HIS A 162 -4.56 -1.16 21.85
C HIS A 162 -3.23 -1.90 21.85
N ILE A 163 -2.99 -2.65 22.92
CA ILE A 163 -1.81 -3.48 23.10
C ILE A 163 -2.16 -4.88 22.64
N ILE A 164 -1.37 -5.43 21.73
CA ILE A 164 -1.35 -6.88 21.52
C ILE A 164 -0.12 -7.46 22.19
N ARG A 165 -0.33 -8.47 23.04
CA ARG A 165 0.74 -9.32 23.53
C ARG A 165 0.97 -10.45 22.54
N ILE A 166 2.17 -10.55 21.99
CA ILE A 166 2.51 -11.53 20.96
C ILE A 166 3.88 -12.16 21.21
N ASN A 167 3.96 -13.47 21.00
CA ASN A 167 5.23 -14.20 20.96
C ASN A 167 5.78 -14.18 19.53
N GLN A 168 6.96 -13.58 19.30
CA GLN A 168 7.61 -13.63 17.98
C GLN A 168 7.96 -15.07 17.58
N ASP A 169 8.25 -15.94 18.55
CA ASP A 169 8.56 -17.35 18.36
C ASP A 169 7.31 -18.25 18.31
N LEU A 170 6.10 -17.68 18.20
CA LEU A 170 4.83 -18.41 18.27
C LEU A 170 4.77 -19.64 17.35
N TYR A 171 5.37 -19.56 16.17
CA TYR A 171 5.40 -20.65 15.19
C TYR A 171 6.71 -21.47 15.21
N GLY A 172 7.63 -21.18 16.13
CA GLY A 172 8.93 -21.83 16.29
C GLY A 172 10.06 -21.21 15.45
N GLY A 173 11.29 -21.60 15.78
CA GLY A 173 12.51 -21.06 15.18
C GLY A 173 12.56 -21.20 13.65
N GLY A 174 12.88 -20.10 12.97
CA GLY A 174 12.96 -20.01 11.51
C GLY A 174 11.62 -19.94 10.78
N ASN A 175 10.50 -20.13 11.48
CA ASN A 175 9.16 -20.05 10.88
C ASN A 175 8.66 -18.59 10.86
N GLY A 176 8.07 -18.18 9.74
CA GLY A 176 7.63 -16.81 9.53
C GLY A 176 6.38 -16.45 10.32
N ILE A 177 6.33 -15.18 10.75
CA ILE A 177 5.16 -14.54 11.36
C ILE A 177 4.92 -13.18 10.70
N GLN A 178 3.64 -12.86 10.51
CA GLN A 178 3.20 -11.51 10.17
C GLN A 178 2.42 -10.94 11.33
N LEU A 179 2.80 -9.75 11.79
CA LEU A 179 1.98 -8.92 12.66
C LEU A 179 1.39 -7.78 11.82
N LYS A 180 0.06 -7.63 11.84
CA LYS A 180 -0.66 -6.63 11.05
C LYS A 180 -1.43 -5.68 11.95
N TYR A 181 -1.51 -4.42 11.56
CA TYR A 181 -2.37 -3.42 12.17
C TYR A 181 -3.18 -2.67 11.12
N ALA A 182 -4.49 -2.85 11.14
CA ALA A 182 -5.42 -2.12 10.28
C ALA A 182 -5.91 -0.87 11.02
N TYR A 183 -5.69 0.32 10.46
CA TYR A 183 -5.95 1.58 11.15
C TYR A 183 -6.46 2.68 10.22
N THR A 184 -7.04 3.73 10.80
CA THR A 184 -7.34 4.97 10.09
C THR A 184 -6.30 6.01 10.46
N ALA A 185 -5.58 6.57 9.49
CA ALA A 185 -4.50 7.50 9.76
C ALA A 185 -4.99 8.71 10.59
N PRO A 186 -4.30 9.03 11.70
CA PRO A 186 -4.64 10.17 12.55
C PRO A 186 -4.61 11.51 11.82
N LYS A 187 -5.23 12.54 12.42
CA LYS A 187 -5.22 13.92 11.90
C LYS A 187 -3.81 14.50 11.77
N SER A 188 -2.85 14.01 12.56
CA SER A 188 -1.44 14.40 12.48
C SER A 188 -0.77 13.94 11.16
N GLY A 189 -1.36 12.97 10.44
CA GLY A 189 -0.72 12.32 9.30
C GLY A 189 0.45 11.42 9.72
N GLN A 190 0.46 10.96 10.97
CA GLN A 190 1.54 10.15 11.55
C GLN A 190 0.95 9.07 12.45
N ILE A 191 1.68 7.97 12.61
CA ILE A 191 1.41 6.91 13.58
C ILE A 191 2.75 6.38 14.12
N ILE A 192 2.78 6.00 15.39
CA ILE A 192 3.92 5.39 16.06
C ILE A 192 3.50 4.01 16.55
N PHE A 193 4.29 3.00 16.19
CA PHE A 193 4.19 1.65 16.73
C PHE A 193 5.29 1.46 17.77
N THR A 194 4.93 1.02 18.98
CA THR A 194 5.90 0.74 20.06
C THR A 194 5.96 -0.75 20.33
N PHE A 195 7.16 -1.31 20.50
CA PHE A 195 7.42 -2.74 20.70
C PHE A 195 8.14 -2.94 22.05
N ASP A 196 7.37 -3.28 23.08
CA ASP A 196 7.85 -3.40 24.46
C ASP A 196 8.05 -4.86 24.86
N GLU A 197 9.24 -5.25 25.30
CA GLU A 197 9.43 -6.58 25.88
C GLU A 197 8.70 -6.70 27.20
N VAL A 198 8.16 -7.89 27.45
CA VAL A 198 7.53 -8.21 28.73
C VAL A 198 8.44 -9.03 29.65
N ALA A 199 9.61 -9.43 29.16
CA ALA A 199 10.65 -10.18 29.87
C ALA A 199 12.03 -9.85 29.32
N THR A 200 13.09 -10.05 30.09
CA THR A 200 14.48 -9.79 29.65
C THR A 200 14.88 -10.67 28.47
N ASN A 201 15.61 -10.10 27.49
CA ASN A 201 16.10 -10.77 26.27
C ASN A 201 15.01 -11.23 25.30
N ALA A 202 13.83 -10.61 25.35
CA ALA A 202 12.69 -10.97 24.51
C ALA A 202 12.48 -10.02 23.30
N SER A 203 13.53 -9.29 22.89
CA SER A 203 13.43 -8.19 21.90
C SER A 203 12.71 -8.62 20.65
N TRP A 204 11.87 -7.73 20.12
CA TRP A 204 11.32 -7.94 18.78
C TRP A 204 12.43 -7.75 17.76
N HIS A 205 12.74 -8.79 16.99
CA HIS A 205 13.64 -8.67 15.85
C HIS A 205 12.89 -8.05 14.67
N HIS A 206 13.29 -6.85 14.26
CA HIS A 206 12.70 -6.13 13.14
C HIS A 206 13.42 -6.50 11.85
N TYR A 207 12.80 -7.35 11.02
CA TYR A 207 13.38 -7.77 9.75
C TYR A 207 12.97 -6.85 8.60
N ALA A 208 11.66 -6.62 8.46
CA ALA A 208 11.08 -5.78 7.42
C ALA A 208 9.68 -5.31 7.84
N PHE A 209 9.19 -4.24 7.21
CA PHE A 209 7.79 -3.84 7.32
C PHE A 209 7.26 -3.25 6.02
N SER A 210 5.94 -3.25 5.88
CA SER A 210 5.23 -2.48 4.87
C SER A 210 4.07 -1.72 5.49
N ASN A 211 3.65 -0.65 4.83
CA ASN A 211 2.39 0.00 5.11
C ASN A 211 1.68 0.28 3.78
N GLU A 212 0.50 -0.29 3.60
CA GLU A 212 -0.29 -0.11 2.38
C GLU A 212 -1.61 0.60 2.66
N VAL A 213 -2.12 1.32 1.65
CA VAL A 213 -3.49 1.83 1.71
C VAL A 213 -4.44 0.64 1.79
N ASP A 214 -5.27 0.59 2.83
CA ASP A 214 -6.42 -0.31 2.95
C ASP A 214 -7.57 0.20 2.07
N ALA A 215 -7.25 0.36 0.80
CA ALA A 215 -8.27 0.44 -0.22
C ALA A 215 -8.83 -0.97 -0.32
N PRO A 216 -10.15 -1.17 -0.34
CA PRO A 216 -10.72 -2.47 -0.63
C PRO A 216 -10.47 -2.80 -2.10
N ALA A 217 -9.22 -3.04 -2.50
CA ALA A 217 -8.83 -3.52 -3.82
C ALA A 217 -9.20 -5.00 -3.93
N TYR A 218 -10.50 -5.27 -3.82
CA TYR A 218 -11.13 -6.55 -4.10
C TYR A 218 -11.31 -6.77 -5.60
N VAL A 219 -10.74 -5.88 -6.41
CA VAL A 219 -10.90 -5.81 -7.86
C VAL A 219 -9.55 -5.44 -8.46
N TYR A 220 -9.17 -6.11 -9.55
CA TYR A 220 -8.06 -5.67 -10.40
C TYR A 220 -8.60 -5.23 -11.77
N ILE A 221 -7.81 -4.43 -12.48
CA ILE A 221 -8.10 -3.98 -13.84
C ILE A 221 -6.92 -4.36 -14.74
N GLN A 222 -7.22 -4.90 -15.91
CA GLN A 222 -6.25 -5.04 -17.01
C GLN A 222 -6.50 -3.90 -18.00
N PRO A 223 -5.74 -2.79 -17.92
CA PRO A 223 -5.96 -1.66 -18.80
C PRO A 223 -5.68 -2.05 -20.26
N GLN A 224 -6.64 -1.78 -21.13
CA GLN A 224 -6.42 -1.70 -22.57
C GLN A 224 -6.64 -0.25 -23.04
N PRO A 225 -5.82 0.25 -23.98
CA PRO A 225 -4.59 -0.38 -24.44
C PRO A 225 -3.58 -0.49 -23.28
N VAL A 226 -2.73 -1.53 -23.36
CA VAL A 226 -1.71 -1.76 -22.33
C VAL A 226 -0.81 -0.52 -22.16
N PRO A 227 -0.31 -0.23 -20.94
CA PRO A 227 0.51 0.95 -20.71
C PRO A 227 1.71 1.02 -21.67
N GLY A 228 1.90 2.18 -22.31
CA GLY A 228 2.92 2.42 -23.32
C GLY A 228 2.59 1.95 -24.74
N ALA A 229 1.36 1.50 -25.01
CA ALA A 229 0.96 1.04 -26.34
C ALA A 229 0.99 2.15 -27.41
N PHE A 230 1.23 1.73 -28.67
CA PHE A 230 1.13 2.58 -29.85
C PHE A 230 -0.17 2.30 -30.61
N MET A 231 -1.06 3.28 -30.68
CA MET A 231 -2.42 3.13 -31.17
C MET A 231 -2.69 3.98 -32.40
N ASP A 232 -3.66 3.59 -33.22
CA ASP A 232 -4.21 4.50 -34.23
C ASP A 232 -5.14 5.54 -33.54
N LEU A 233 -5.75 6.45 -34.30
CA LEU A 233 -6.62 7.49 -33.71
C LEU A 233 -7.96 6.98 -33.17
N THR A 234 -8.29 5.72 -33.44
CA THR A 234 -9.45 5.03 -32.85
C THR A 234 -8.99 4.23 -31.64
N VAL A 235 -9.14 4.82 -30.44
CA VAL A 235 -8.73 4.20 -29.19
C VAL A 235 -9.95 3.94 -28.32
N ASN A 236 -10.23 2.66 -28.07
CA ASN A 236 -11.12 2.23 -27.01
C ASN A 236 -10.29 1.92 -25.77
N LEU A 237 -10.62 2.55 -24.65
CA LEU A 237 -10.08 2.17 -23.35
C LEU A 237 -10.95 1.06 -22.78
N ASP A 238 -10.34 -0.05 -22.34
CA ASP A 238 -11.02 -1.07 -21.54
C ASP A 238 -10.40 -1.14 -20.15
N PHE A 239 -11.26 -1.05 -19.15
CA PHE A 239 -10.92 -0.96 -17.74
C PHE A 239 -11.97 -1.63 -16.86
N ALA A 240 -12.62 -2.67 -17.37
CA ALA A 240 -13.60 -3.42 -16.62
C ALA A 240 -12.99 -4.00 -15.34
N ALA A 241 -13.71 -3.81 -14.25
CA ALA A 241 -13.41 -4.34 -12.95
C ALA A 241 -13.48 -5.87 -12.97
N ILE A 242 -12.41 -6.55 -12.60
CA ILE A 242 -12.40 -8.00 -12.40
C ILE A 242 -12.37 -8.28 -10.89
N ALA A 243 -13.48 -8.79 -10.37
CA ALA A 243 -13.61 -9.15 -8.95
C ALA A 243 -12.65 -10.30 -8.60
N LEU A 244 -11.98 -10.19 -7.46
CA LEU A 244 -11.17 -11.27 -6.91
C LEU A 244 -12.06 -12.44 -6.43
N PRO A 245 -11.51 -13.67 -6.31
CA PRO A 245 -12.27 -14.80 -5.79
C PRO A 245 -12.96 -14.49 -4.45
N GLY A 246 -14.25 -14.80 -4.35
CA GLY A 246 -15.06 -14.52 -3.15
C GLY A 246 -15.64 -13.11 -3.07
N VAL A 247 -15.39 -12.26 -4.07
CA VAL A 247 -15.91 -10.89 -4.16
C VAL A 247 -17.04 -10.85 -5.19
N THR A 248 -18.15 -10.22 -4.84
CA THR A 248 -19.23 -9.91 -5.78
C THR A 248 -19.34 -8.39 -5.92
N LEU A 249 -19.29 -7.88 -7.14
CA LEU A 249 -19.60 -6.48 -7.45
C LEU A 249 -21.05 -6.42 -7.90
N ALA A 250 -21.89 -5.68 -7.18
CA ALA A 250 -23.32 -5.65 -7.48
C ALA A 250 -23.59 -4.81 -8.74
N ASN A 251 -23.12 -3.56 -8.76
CA ASN A 251 -23.28 -2.64 -9.88
C ASN A 251 -22.09 -1.69 -9.94
N PRO A 252 -20.94 -2.12 -10.51
CA PRO A 252 -19.77 -1.28 -10.54
C PRO A 252 -19.99 -0.08 -11.45
N THR A 253 -19.58 1.10 -10.99
CA THR A 253 -19.50 2.33 -11.79
C THR A 253 -18.08 2.85 -11.84
N TYR A 254 -17.76 3.63 -12.86
CA TYR A 254 -16.40 4.06 -13.15
C TYR A 254 -16.32 5.58 -13.31
N ASN A 255 -15.26 6.17 -12.77
CA ASN A 255 -14.80 7.49 -13.16
C ASN A 255 -13.50 7.32 -13.96
N LEU A 256 -13.53 7.68 -15.24
CA LEU A 256 -12.36 7.75 -16.10
C LEU A 256 -11.78 9.16 -16.04
N TYR A 257 -10.46 9.27 -16.02
CA TYR A 257 -9.75 10.53 -16.16
C TYR A 257 -8.73 10.36 -17.28
N TRP A 258 -8.69 11.28 -18.25
CA TRP A 258 -7.71 11.20 -19.34
C TRP A 258 -7.32 12.58 -19.89
N GLY A 259 -6.16 12.68 -20.54
CA GLY A 259 -5.64 13.91 -21.11
C GLY A 259 -4.20 13.77 -21.60
N THR A 260 -3.58 14.87 -22.02
CA THR A 260 -2.17 14.89 -22.49
C THR A 260 -1.16 15.22 -21.38
N SER A 261 -1.64 15.51 -20.17
CA SER A 261 -0.81 15.78 -19.00
C SER A 261 -1.30 14.96 -17.80
N PRO A 262 -0.41 14.23 -17.09
CA PRO A 262 -0.80 13.40 -15.95
C PRO A 262 -1.35 14.21 -14.76
N SER A 263 -1.04 15.50 -14.67
CA SER A 263 -1.52 16.41 -13.62
C SER A 263 -2.78 17.20 -14.01
N GLN A 264 -3.24 17.11 -15.27
CA GLN A 264 -4.39 17.84 -15.80
C GLN A 264 -5.25 16.92 -16.67
N LEU A 265 -5.98 16.02 -16.01
CA LEU A 265 -6.87 15.06 -16.67
C LEU A 265 -8.33 15.54 -16.64
N THR A 266 -9.03 15.34 -17.74
CA THR A 266 -10.49 15.54 -17.83
C THR A 266 -11.21 14.32 -17.29
N LYS A 267 -12.18 14.54 -16.40
CA LYS A 267 -13.01 13.49 -15.80
C LYS A 267 -14.24 13.18 -16.65
N VAL A 268 -14.46 11.90 -16.91
CA VAL A 268 -15.71 11.31 -17.39
C VAL A 268 -16.29 10.48 -16.24
N ALA A 269 -17.40 10.91 -15.66
CA ALA A 269 -17.94 10.36 -14.42
C ALA A 269 -19.13 9.43 -14.65
N GLY A 270 -19.30 8.46 -13.74
CA GLY A 270 -20.51 7.63 -13.67
C GLY A 270 -20.72 6.68 -14.84
N LEU A 271 -19.64 6.22 -15.48
CA LEU A 271 -19.73 5.20 -16.51
C LEU A 271 -20.23 3.89 -15.87
N THR A 272 -21.13 3.19 -16.57
CA THR A 272 -21.65 1.88 -16.14
C THR A 272 -20.97 0.72 -16.90
N THR A 273 -20.27 1.04 -17.98
CA THR A 273 -19.45 0.11 -18.74
C THR A 273 -17.98 0.32 -18.38
N GLY A 274 -17.25 -0.79 -18.24
CA GLY A 274 -15.80 -0.78 -18.06
C GLY A 274 -15.03 -0.49 -19.34
N SER A 275 -15.57 0.37 -20.21
CA SER A 275 -14.96 0.75 -21.47
C SER A 275 -15.38 2.15 -21.89
N TYR A 276 -14.54 2.82 -22.68
CA TYR A 276 -14.79 4.16 -23.19
C TYR A 276 -14.01 4.46 -24.47
N GLU A 277 -14.71 4.85 -25.54
CA GLU A 277 -14.10 5.26 -26.80
C GLU A 277 -13.66 6.73 -26.73
N LEU A 278 -12.36 6.96 -26.94
CA LEU A 278 -11.79 8.30 -26.98
C LEU A 278 -12.05 8.99 -28.31
N GLN A 279 -12.31 10.29 -28.25
CA GLN A 279 -12.57 11.14 -29.40
C GLN A 279 -11.62 12.33 -29.40
N GLY A 280 -11.35 12.90 -30.60
CA GLY A 280 -10.52 14.09 -30.73
C GLY A 280 -9.04 13.86 -30.45
N LEU A 281 -8.54 12.66 -30.70
CA LEU A 281 -7.11 12.35 -30.53
C LEU A 281 -6.29 13.02 -31.65
N SER A 282 -5.13 13.55 -31.27
CA SER A 282 -4.13 14.07 -32.19
C SER A 282 -3.08 12.99 -32.46
N GLU A 283 -2.47 13.00 -33.64
CA GLU A 283 -1.39 12.08 -34.01
C GLU A 283 -0.12 12.33 -33.19
N THR A 284 0.74 11.32 -33.07
CA THR A 284 2.05 11.42 -32.39
C THR A 284 1.98 11.99 -30.97
N THR A 285 0.85 11.78 -30.29
CA THR A 285 0.54 12.39 -29.00
C THR A 285 0.43 11.32 -27.93
N THR A 286 1.13 11.52 -26.81
CA THR A 286 1.01 10.67 -25.63
C THR A 286 -0.16 11.13 -24.78
N TYR A 287 -1.04 10.20 -24.46
CA TYR A 287 -2.17 10.39 -23.57
C TYR A 287 -1.93 9.63 -22.27
N HIS A 288 -2.41 10.23 -21.19
CA HIS A 288 -2.39 9.73 -19.84
C HIS A 288 -3.82 9.43 -19.41
N TRP A 289 -4.03 8.36 -18.67
CA TRP A 289 -5.34 8.04 -18.14
C TRP A 289 -5.28 7.26 -16.83
N LYS A 290 -6.36 7.35 -16.05
CA LYS A 290 -6.57 6.64 -14.79
C LYS A 290 -8.05 6.36 -14.58
N VAL A 291 -8.37 5.39 -13.74
CA VAL A 291 -9.75 5.00 -13.44
C VAL A 291 -9.96 4.80 -11.94
N GLU A 292 -11.14 5.17 -11.48
CA GLU A 292 -11.66 4.80 -10.18
C GLU A 292 -12.90 3.92 -10.37
N VAL A 293 -13.00 2.83 -9.60
CA VAL A 293 -14.17 1.93 -9.60
C VAL A 293 -14.92 2.12 -8.30
N PHE A 294 -16.24 2.14 -8.38
CA PHE A 294 -17.15 2.22 -7.25
C PHE A 294 -18.12 1.05 -7.29
N ASP A 295 -18.43 0.45 -6.14
CA ASP A 295 -19.59 -0.42 -5.98
C ASP A 295 -20.62 0.32 -5.11
N GLY A 296 -21.74 0.70 -5.74
CA GLY A 296 -22.64 1.70 -5.17
C GLY A 296 -21.91 3.04 -4.93
N ALA A 297 -21.93 3.53 -3.68
CA ALA A 297 -21.28 4.78 -3.30
C ALA A 297 -19.81 4.61 -2.84
N THR A 298 -19.35 3.37 -2.68
CA THR A 298 -18.03 3.07 -2.11
C THR A 298 -17.01 2.91 -3.23
N ARG A 299 -15.91 3.67 -3.18
CA ARG A 299 -14.78 3.46 -4.09
C ARG A 299 -14.05 2.17 -3.73
N VAL A 300 -14.05 1.19 -4.64
CA VAL A 300 -13.42 -0.13 -4.48
C VAL A 300 -12.08 -0.24 -5.22
N TYR A 301 -11.76 0.68 -6.12
CA TYR A 301 -10.45 0.69 -6.78
C TYR A 301 -10.07 2.10 -7.23
N SER A 302 -8.78 2.39 -7.24
CA SER A 302 -8.19 3.55 -7.92
C SER A 302 -6.86 3.13 -8.52
N SER A 303 -6.64 3.46 -9.80
CA SER A 303 -5.31 3.29 -10.43
C SER A 303 -4.33 4.41 -10.04
N ASP A 304 -4.80 5.48 -9.38
CA ASP A 304 -3.97 6.54 -8.76
C ASP A 304 -4.35 6.76 -7.28
N PRO A 305 -4.09 5.77 -6.45
CA PRO A 305 -4.38 5.84 -5.03
C PRO A 305 -3.41 6.80 -4.35
N GLY A 306 -3.95 7.79 -3.64
CA GLY A 306 -3.18 8.89 -3.07
C GLY A 306 -3.06 10.11 -3.98
N ASN A 307 -3.65 10.10 -5.18
CA ASN A 307 -3.63 11.22 -6.12
C ASN A 307 -2.20 11.70 -6.44
N LEU A 308 -1.30 10.75 -6.69
CA LEU A 308 0.13 10.95 -6.94
C LEU A 308 0.42 11.23 -8.42
N ASN A 309 -0.62 11.40 -9.25
CA ASN A 309 -0.53 11.51 -10.70
C ASN A 309 0.04 10.24 -11.38
N LYS A 310 -0.14 9.07 -10.75
CA LYS A 310 0.14 7.78 -11.42
C LYS A 310 -0.90 7.55 -12.51
N THR A 311 -0.44 7.35 -13.75
CA THR A 311 -1.31 7.19 -14.93
C THR A 311 -0.80 6.08 -15.83
N TRP A 312 -1.71 5.40 -16.52
CA TRP A 312 -1.39 4.59 -17.68
C TRP A 312 -1.24 5.48 -18.91
N THR A 313 -0.47 5.03 -19.89
CA THR A 313 -0.18 5.82 -21.09
C THR A 313 -0.43 5.04 -22.37
N PHE A 314 -0.70 5.76 -23.46
CA PHE A 314 -0.57 5.27 -24.82
C PHE A 314 -0.15 6.43 -25.72
N THR A 315 0.41 6.12 -26.89
CA THR A 315 0.83 7.12 -27.88
C THR A 315 0.15 6.84 -29.21
N THR A 316 -0.46 7.86 -29.81
CA THR A 316 -1.05 7.74 -31.15
C THR A 316 0.02 7.74 -32.24
N LYS A 317 -0.18 6.95 -33.29
CA LYS A 317 0.71 6.92 -34.45
C LYS A 317 0.51 8.15 -35.34
N ALA A 318 1.52 8.45 -36.16
CA ALA A 318 1.34 9.32 -37.32
C ALA A 318 0.50 8.60 -38.37
N TYR A 319 -0.51 9.28 -38.92
CA TYR A 319 -1.23 8.76 -40.07
C TYR A 319 -0.36 8.92 -41.30
N THR A 320 0.03 7.80 -41.92
CA THR A 320 0.63 7.84 -43.26
C THR A 320 -0.48 7.48 -44.24
N PRO A 321 -1.01 8.44 -45.03
CA PRO A 321 -2.02 8.11 -46.04
C PRO A 321 -1.46 7.04 -46.97
N ALA A 322 -2.26 6.02 -47.27
CA ALA A 322 -1.89 5.06 -48.30
C ALA A 322 -1.56 5.81 -49.60
N THR A 323 -0.34 5.60 -50.12
CA THR A 323 0.06 6.17 -51.40
C THR A 323 -0.88 5.59 -52.46
N LYS A 324 -1.54 6.43 -53.25
CA LYS A 324 -2.39 5.99 -54.36
C LYS A 324 -1.52 5.25 -55.38
N VAL A 325 -1.55 3.91 -55.39
CA VAL A 325 -0.82 3.11 -56.37
C VAL A 325 -1.73 2.83 -57.56
N LEU A 326 -1.46 3.54 -58.66
CA LEU A 326 -1.92 3.33 -60.04
C LEU A 326 -3.40 3.67 -60.37
N GLU A 327 -3.58 4.75 -61.13
CA GLU A 327 -4.69 4.86 -62.09
C GLU A 327 -4.32 4.02 -63.32
N TYR A 328 -5.18 3.08 -63.69
CA TYR A 328 -5.02 2.33 -64.94
C TYR A 328 -5.46 3.25 -66.11
N PRO A 329 -4.69 3.32 -67.21
CA PRO A 329 -4.95 4.22 -68.34
C PRO A 329 -6.26 3.94 -69.07
#